data_AF-A0A2M9P5Q5-F1
#
_entry.id   AF-A0A2M9P5Q5-F1
#
_cell.length_a   1.000
_cell.length_b   1.000
_cell.length_c   1.000
_cell.angle_alpha   90.00
_cell.angle_beta   90.00
_cell.angle_gamma   90.00
#
_symmetry.space_group_name_H-M   'P 1'
#
loop_
_entity.id
_entity.type
_entity.pdbx_description
1 polymer ?
#
loop_
_entity_poly.entity_id
_entity_poly.type
_entity_poly.pdbx_seq_one_letter_code
_entity_poly.pdbx_strand_id
1 'polypeptide(L)'
;GENIRFFLDVSDDSGESHMWEPRRKFWLGLHEQDRIREAWVAFHPEAERVARRRPVGSSLSFGKQVAGGSRGDTSLLILEFNDFIVVEGSHNYKVHVFDKHNVKTPKLRQSYY
;
A
#
# COMPACT_ATOMS: atom_id res chain seq x y z
N GLY A 1 -1.28 -11.12 -3.68
CA GLY A 1 -0.42 -11.64 -2.59
C GLY A 1 0.94 -10.99 -2.57
N GLU A 2 1.70 -11.09 -3.66
CA GLU A 2 3.09 -10.61 -3.73
C GLU A 2 3.24 -9.10 -3.44
N ASN A 3 2.31 -8.26 -3.90
CA ASN A 3 2.33 -6.81 -3.63
C ASN A 3 2.22 -6.45 -2.14
N ILE A 4 1.44 -7.20 -1.34
CA ILE A 4 1.26 -6.91 0.09
C ILE A 4 2.54 -7.24 0.85
N ARG A 5 3.11 -8.43 0.62
CA ARG A 5 4.37 -8.83 1.25
C ARG A 5 5.51 -7.89 0.85
N PHE A 6 5.62 -7.58 -0.45
CA PHE A 6 6.60 -6.63 -0.96
C PHE A 6 6.49 -5.24 -0.30
N PHE A 7 5.27 -4.71 -0.19
CA PHE A 7 5.04 -3.44 0.50
C PHE A 7 5.50 -3.45 1.94
N LEU A 8 5.10 -4.48 2.68
CA LEU A 8 5.41 -4.57 4.09
C LEU A 8 6.92 -4.71 4.30
N ASP A 9 7.59 -5.47 3.44
CA ASP A 9 9.04 -5.65 3.54
C ASP A 9 9.82 -4.38 3.18
N VAL A 10 9.33 -3.58 2.22
CA VAL A 10 9.90 -2.24 1.94
C VAL A 10 9.65 -1.28 3.10
N SER A 11 8.47 -1.37 3.74
CA SER A 11 8.12 -0.53 4.88
C SER A 11 8.95 -0.85 6.14
N ASP A 12 9.34 -2.12 6.31
CA ASP A 12 10.28 -2.51 7.36
C ASP A 12 11.68 -1.93 7.13
N ASP A 13 12.20 -2.04 5.90
CA ASP A 13 13.51 -1.50 5.53
C ASP A 13 13.60 0.02 5.65
N SER A 14 12.49 0.73 5.39
CA SER A 14 12.45 2.20 5.48
C SER A 14 12.35 2.71 6.93
N GLY A 15 12.37 1.83 7.93
CA GLY A 15 12.30 2.19 9.34
C GLY A 15 10.88 2.55 9.83
N GLU A 16 9.86 2.30 9.01
CA GLU A 16 8.44 2.51 9.35
C GLU A 16 7.84 1.29 10.09
N SER A 17 8.67 0.29 10.39
CA SER A 17 8.33 -1.04 10.89
C SER A 17 7.44 -1.05 12.15
N HIS A 18 7.72 -0.18 13.13
CA HIS A 18 7.00 -0.17 14.41
C HIS A 18 5.51 0.18 14.25
N MET A 19 5.14 0.96 13.22
CA MET A 19 3.75 1.29 12.92
C MET A 19 3.05 0.15 12.19
N TRP A 20 3.78 -0.69 11.46
CA TRP A 20 3.21 -1.75 10.63
C TRP A 20 3.12 -3.11 11.30
N GLU A 21 3.93 -3.43 12.32
CA GLU A 21 3.95 -4.79 12.91
C GLU A 21 2.54 -5.31 13.29
N PRO A 22 1.66 -4.55 13.98
CA PRO A 22 0.32 -5.04 14.31
C PRO A 22 -0.59 -5.16 13.08
N ARG A 23 -0.38 -4.30 12.08
CA ARG A 23 -1.19 -4.20 10.86
C ARG A 23 -0.80 -5.23 9.81
N ARG A 24 0.48 -5.59 9.76
CA ARG A 24 1.05 -6.66 8.94
C ARG A 24 0.28 -7.95 9.17
N LYS A 25 0.11 -8.35 10.44
CA LYS A 25 -0.65 -9.57 10.78
C LYS A 25 -2.11 -9.48 10.34
N PHE A 26 -2.75 -8.32 10.51
CA PHE A 26 -4.15 -8.12 10.11
C PHE A 26 -4.34 -8.25 8.60
N TRP A 27 -3.57 -7.51 7.79
CA TRP A 27 -3.72 -7.53 6.33
C TRP A 27 -3.26 -8.83 5.69
N LEU A 28 -2.17 -9.43 6.19
CA LEU A 28 -1.74 -10.75 5.73
C LEU A 28 -2.78 -11.80 6.08
N GLY A 29 -3.36 -11.77 7.29
CA GLY A 29 -4.44 -12.69 7.66
C GLY A 29 -5.66 -12.56 6.75
N LEU A 30 -6.06 -11.34 6.37
CA LEU A 30 -7.15 -11.12 5.41
C LEU A 30 -6.78 -11.56 3.98
N HIS A 31 -5.52 -11.39 3.57
CA HIS A 31 -5.03 -11.90 2.29
C HIS A 31 -5.05 -13.44 2.25
N GLU A 32 -4.61 -14.09 3.32
CA GLU A 32 -4.58 -15.55 3.49
C GLU A 32 -5.97 -16.18 3.56
N GLN A 33 -6.98 -15.41 3.94
CA GLN A 33 -8.40 -15.81 3.93
C GLN A 33 -9.10 -15.49 2.60
N ASP A 34 -8.36 -15.13 1.55
CA ASP A 34 -8.89 -14.73 0.23
C ASP A 34 -9.92 -13.58 0.29
N ARG A 35 -9.86 -12.74 1.32
CA ARG A 35 -10.76 -11.58 1.48
C ARG A 35 -10.30 -10.39 0.65
N ILE A 36 -9.00 -10.28 0.41
CA ILE A 36 -8.40 -9.23 -0.43
C ILE A 36 -8.37 -9.72 -1.86
N ARG A 37 -9.19 -9.12 -2.72
CA ARG A 37 -9.22 -9.45 -4.16
C ARG A 37 -7.98 -8.98 -4.86
N GLU A 38 -7.55 -7.77 -4.53
CA GLU A 38 -6.38 -7.16 -5.14
C GLU A 38 -5.71 -6.20 -4.17
N ALA A 39 -4.39 -6.07 -4.29
CA ALA A 39 -3.60 -5.11 -3.54
C ALA A 39 -2.67 -4.34 -4.47
N TRP A 40 -2.63 -3.03 -4.25
CA TRP A 40 -1.75 -2.09 -4.92
C TRP A 40 -1.03 -1.21 -3.90
N VAL A 41 0.11 -0.69 -4.31
CA VAL A 41 1.03 0.03 -3.45
C VAL A 41 1.44 1.30 -4.14
N ALA A 42 1.45 2.42 -3.41
CA ALA A 42 2.04 3.66 -3.88
C ALA A 42 3.09 4.15 -2.89
N PHE A 43 4.37 4.11 -3.26
CA PHE A 43 5.45 4.52 -2.36
C PHE A 43 5.70 6.02 -2.43
N HIS A 44 6.03 6.61 -1.28
CA HIS A 44 6.65 7.95 -1.24
C HIS A 44 8.07 7.90 -1.85
N PRO A 45 8.68 9.05 -2.19
CA PRO A 45 9.92 9.09 -2.96
C PRO A 45 11.10 8.28 -2.37
N GLU A 46 11.25 8.26 -1.05
CA GLU A 46 12.36 7.54 -0.41
C GLU A 46 12.10 6.04 -0.34
N ALA A 47 10.87 5.62 -0.03
CA ALA A 47 10.47 4.22 -0.09
C ALA A 47 10.52 3.65 -1.52
N GLU A 48 10.19 4.46 -2.54
CA GLU A 48 10.37 4.09 -3.94
C GLU A 48 11.85 3.78 -4.24
N ARG A 49 12.77 4.60 -3.75
CA ARG A 49 14.21 4.42 -3.94
C ARG A 49 14.70 3.10 -3.33
N VAL A 50 14.18 2.74 -2.15
CA VAL A 50 14.46 1.45 -1.49
C VAL A 50 13.86 0.29 -2.31
N ALA A 51 12.59 0.40 -2.68
CA ALA A 51 11.87 -0.61 -3.46
C ALA A 51 12.57 -0.95 -4.79
N ARG A 52 13.06 0.06 -5.52
CA ARG A 52 13.78 -0.11 -6.80
C ARG A 52 15.16 -0.77 -6.66
N ARG A 53 15.78 -0.72 -5.48
CA ARG A 53 17.09 -1.31 -5.23
C ARG A 53 17.00 -2.78 -4.83
N ARG A 54 15.81 -3.26 -4.45
CA ARG A 54 15.64 -4.67 -4.09
C ARG A 54 15.65 -5.54 -5.36
N PRO A 55 16.42 -6.65 -5.35
CA PRO A 55 16.39 -7.65 -6.42
C PRO A 55 15.14 -8.51 -6.26
N VAL A 56 13.96 -7.90 -6.39
CA VAL A 56 12.70 -8.64 -6.43
C VAL A 56 12.41 -8.95 -7.89
N GLY A 57 11.86 -10.15 -8.15
CA GLY A 57 11.54 -10.61 -9.50
C GLY A 57 10.95 -9.47 -10.34
N SER A 58 11.46 -9.32 -11.56
CA SER A 58 11.32 -8.20 -12.50
C SER A 58 9.89 -7.77 -12.88
N SER A 59 8.86 -8.25 -12.20
CA SER A 59 7.44 -8.08 -12.50
C SER A 59 6.64 -7.27 -11.47
N LEU A 60 7.20 -6.94 -10.30
CA LEU A 60 6.47 -6.18 -9.28
C LEU A 60 6.37 -4.69 -9.65
N SER A 61 5.16 -4.27 -10.01
CA SER A 61 4.83 -2.88 -10.32
C SER A 61 4.15 -2.20 -9.13
N PHE A 62 4.40 -0.91 -8.99
CA PHE A 62 3.85 -0.07 -7.92
C PHE A 62 3.68 1.38 -8.43
N GLY A 63 2.80 2.13 -7.78
CA GLY A 63 2.59 3.55 -8.02
C GLY A 63 3.53 4.42 -7.19
N LYS A 64 3.48 5.72 -7.46
CA LYS A 64 4.15 6.76 -6.66
C LYS A 64 3.11 7.56 -5.91
N GLN A 65 3.38 7.79 -4.64
CA GLN A 65 2.65 8.80 -3.87
C GLN A 65 3.26 10.17 -4.18
N VAL A 66 2.45 11.13 -4.62
CA VAL A 66 2.88 12.49 -5.02
C VAL A 66 2.23 13.63 -4.21
N ALA A 67 1.45 13.32 -3.18
CA ALA A 67 0.87 14.32 -2.29
C ALA A 67 1.96 14.98 -1.45
N GLY A 68 1.95 16.31 -1.44
CA GLY A 68 2.89 17.11 -0.65
C GLY A 68 2.46 17.34 0.80
N GLY A 69 3.17 18.24 1.48
CA GLY A 69 2.88 18.62 2.86
C GLY A 69 3.11 17.47 3.85
N SER A 70 2.23 17.32 4.84
CA SER A 70 2.33 16.29 5.89
C SER A 70 2.07 14.85 5.40
N ARG A 71 2.02 14.62 4.08
CA ARG A 71 1.81 13.32 3.44
C ARG A 71 2.95 12.92 2.51
N GLY A 72 3.95 13.78 2.30
CA GLY A 72 5.06 13.53 1.37
C GLY A 72 6.00 12.41 1.78
N ASP A 73 5.89 11.92 3.01
CA ASP A 73 6.60 10.80 3.61
C ASP A 73 5.70 9.57 3.82
N THR A 74 4.46 9.60 3.34
CA THR A 74 3.49 8.53 3.59
C THR A 74 3.36 7.63 2.37
N SER A 75 3.69 6.35 2.50
CA SER A 75 3.38 5.35 1.47
C SER A 75 1.97 4.82 1.67
N LEU A 76 1.28 4.48 0.58
CA LEU A 76 -0.11 4.00 0.61
C LEU A 76 -0.20 2.51 0.27
N LEU A 77 -1.04 1.81 1.03
CA LEU A 77 -1.55 0.48 0.74
C LEU A 77 -3.00 0.61 0.29
N ILE A 78 -3.30 0.20 -0.95
CA ILE A 78 -4.64 0.21 -1.52
C ILE A 78 -5.11 -1.22 -1.70
N LEU A 79 -6.24 -1.56 -1.08
CA LEU A 79 -6.79 -2.91 -1.06
C LEU A 79 -8.20 -2.92 -1.61
N GLU A 80 -8.50 -3.90 -2.47
CA GLU A 80 -9.85 -4.19 -2.92
C GLU A 80 -10.48 -5.31 -2.08
N PHE A 81 -11.63 -5.01 -1.48
CA PHE A 81 -12.47 -5.92 -0.73
C PHE A 81 -13.88 -5.90 -1.28
N ASN A 82 -14.28 -6.89 -2.08
CA ASN A 82 -15.61 -6.94 -2.68
C ASN A 82 -16.00 -5.61 -3.35
N ASP A 83 -16.92 -4.88 -2.72
CA ASP A 83 -17.49 -3.62 -3.20
C ASP A 83 -16.85 -2.39 -2.51
N PHE A 84 -15.72 -2.59 -1.84
CA PHE A 84 -14.99 -1.54 -1.12
C PHE A 84 -13.53 -1.44 -1.56
N ILE A 85 -13.04 -0.21 -1.59
CA ILE A 85 -11.60 0.10 -1.64
C ILE A 85 -11.18 0.62 -0.27
N VAL A 86 -10.13 0.02 0.28
CA VAL A 86 -9.51 0.47 1.53
C VAL A 86 -8.17 1.10 1.21
N VAL A 87 -7.91 2.29 1.75
CA VAL A 87 -6.61 2.97 1.65
C VAL A 87 -6.07 3.18 3.05
N GLU A 88 -4.90 2.62 3.30
CA GLU A 88 -4.09 2.87 4.49
C GLU A 88 -2.77 3.55 4.12
N GLY A 89 -2.17 4.27 5.06
CA GLY A 89 -0.86 4.88 4.89
C GLY A 89 0.10 4.52 6.02
N SER A 90 1.40 4.61 5.73
CA SER A 90 2.44 4.10 6.63
C SER A 90 2.72 4.94 7.89
N HIS A 91 2.33 6.22 7.88
CA HIS A 91 2.47 7.13 9.03
C HIS A 91 1.14 7.21 9.83
N ASN A 92 0.89 8.32 10.54
CA ASN A 92 -0.40 8.66 11.15
C ASN A 92 -1.47 8.96 10.07
N TYR A 93 -1.71 8.00 9.20
CA TYR A 93 -2.72 8.03 8.16
C TYR A 93 -3.95 7.30 8.67
N LYS A 94 -5.12 7.94 8.54
CA LYS A 94 -6.39 7.29 8.90
C LYS A 94 -6.67 6.21 7.85
N VAL A 95 -7.24 5.08 8.27
CA VAL A 95 -7.77 4.12 7.29
C VAL A 95 -9.00 4.75 6.64
N HIS A 96 -9.00 4.81 5.30
CA HIS A 96 -10.14 5.27 4.53
C HIS A 96 -10.80 4.09 3.84
N VAL A 97 -12.13 4.03 3.91
CA VAL A 97 -12.93 3.01 3.21
C VAL A 97 -13.86 3.73 2.24
N PHE A 98 -13.82 3.30 0.99
CA PHE A 98 -14.58 3.87 -0.11
C PHE A 98 -15.49 2.81 -0.71
N ASP A 99 -16.68 3.21 -1.16
CA ASP A 99 -17.53 2.41 -2.03
C ASP A 99 -16.88 2.33 -3.43
N LYS A 100 -16.64 1.11 -3.93
CA LYS A 100 -16.01 0.86 -5.23
C LYS A 100 -16.83 1.43 -6.40
N HIS A 101 -18.14 1.58 -6.24
CA HIS A 101 -19.03 2.09 -7.29
C HIS A 101 -19.06 3.63 -7.33
N ASN A 102 -18.47 4.31 -6.35
CA ASN A 102 -18.36 5.76 -6.38
C ASN A 102 -17.24 6.21 -7.34
N VAL A 103 -17.58 7.12 -8.25
CA VAL A 103 -16.65 7.64 -9.28
C VAL A 103 -15.43 8.37 -8.69
N LYS A 104 -15.51 8.83 -7.43
CA LYS A 104 -14.42 9.51 -6.74
C LYS A 104 -13.48 8.54 -5.99
N THR A 105 -13.76 7.24 -6.03
CA THR A 105 -12.96 6.24 -5.34
C THR A 105 -11.59 6.07 -6.00
N PRO A 106 -10.49 6.05 -5.22
CA PRO A 106 -9.17 5.74 -5.75
C PRO A 106 -9.18 4.40 -6.48
N LYS A 107 -8.65 4.36 -7.70
CA LYS A 107 -8.58 3.13 -8.49
C LYS A 107 -7.33 2.35 -8.12
N LEU A 108 -7.32 1.04 -8.32
CA LEU A 108 -6.07 0.27 -8.22
C LEU A 108 -5.18 0.49 -9.45
N ARG A 109 -3.89 0.16 -9.31
CA ARG A 109 -2.89 0.16 -10.39
C ARG A 109 -2.63 1.51 -11.04
N GLN A 110 -2.89 2.62 -10.34
CA GLN A 110 -2.50 3.94 -10.86
C GLN A 110 -1.00 4.12 -10.67
N SER A 111 -0.37 4.81 -11.64
CA SER A 111 1.03 5.17 -11.54
C SER A 111 1.28 6.26 -10.49
N TYR A 112 0.26 7.06 -10.18
CA TYR A 112 0.34 8.19 -9.25
C TYR A 112 -0.92 8.27 -8.39
N TYR A 113 -0.71 8.62 -7.11
CA TYR A 113 -1.74 8.85 -6.11
C TYR A 113 -1.45 10.11 -5.32
#